data_AF-A0A954ZCF2-F1
#
_entry.id   AF-A0A954ZCF2-F1
#
_cell.length_a   1.000
_cell.length_b   1.000
_cell.length_c   1.000
_cell.angle_alpha   90.00
_cell.angle_beta   90.00
_cell.angle_gamma   90.00
#
_symmetry.space_group_name_H-M   'P 1'
#
loop_
_entity.id
_entity.type
_entity.pdbx_description
1 polymer ?
#
loop_
_entity_poly.entity_id
_entity_poly.type
_entity_poly.pdbx_seq_one_letter_code
_entity_poly.pdbx_strand_id
1 'polypeptide(L)' 'MLEDDHKALFLAWLEEHGSAVMKVARAYTLTDEERQDLAQEILLQAWQSLPQFEGKASPATLTCCRKK' A
#
# COMPACT_ATOMS: atom_id res chain seq x y z
N MET A 1 -17.75 -5.28 12.57
CA MET A 1 -18.15 -6.06 11.39
C MET A 1 -17.52 -5.55 10.10
N LEU A 2 -17.42 -4.23 9.87
CA LEU A 2 -16.73 -3.64 8.68
C LEU A 2 -15.22 -3.91 8.60
N GLU A 3 -14.55 -4.16 9.72
CA GLU A 3 -13.11 -4.47 9.78
C GLU A 3 -12.77 -5.86 9.22
N ASP A 4 -13.74 -6.78 9.23
CA ASP A 4 -13.53 -8.16 8.75
C ASP A 4 -13.55 -8.21 7.22
N ASP A 5 -14.43 -7.45 6.57
CA ASP A 5 -14.49 -7.27 5.11
C ASP A 5 -13.21 -6.63 4.56
N HIS A 6 -12.72 -5.55 5.18
CA HIS A 6 -11.46 -4.92 4.76
C HIS A 6 -10.27 -5.86 4.91
N LYS A 7 -10.25 -6.67 5.96
CA LYS A 7 -9.21 -7.68 6.17
C LYS A 7 -9.26 -8.77 5.10
N ALA A 8 -10.44 -9.30 4.78
CA ALA A 8 -10.61 -10.29 3.72
C ALA A 8 -10.19 -9.73 2.35
N LEU A 9 -10.59 -8.49 2.04
CA LEU A 9 -10.23 -7.82 0.79
C LEU A 9 -8.72 -7.56 0.69
N PHE A 10 -8.09 -7.13 1.79
CA PHE A 10 -6.64 -6.99 1.84
C PHE A 10 -5.90 -8.31 1.69
N LEU A 11 -6.37 -9.38 2.30
CA LEU A 11 -5.76 -10.71 2.16
C LEU A 11 -5.86 -11.23 0.72
N ALA A 12 -7.02 -11.05 0.07
CA ALA A 12 -7.18 -11.38 -1.34
C ALA A 12 -6.24 -10.53 -2.22
N TRP A 13 -6.15 -9.23 -1.95
CA TRP A 13 -5.23 -8.33 -2.66
C TRP A 13 -3.76 -8.70 -2.43
N LEU A 14 -3.40 -9.12 -1.21
CA LEU A 14 -2.04 -9.54 -0.87
C LEU A 14 -1.65 -10.84 -1.58
N GLU A 15 -2.59 -11.78 -1.71
CA GLU A 15 -2.39 -13.02 -2.47
C GLU A 15 -2.20 -12.72 -3.96
N GLU A 16 -3.00 -11.82 -4.53
CA GLU A 16 -2.94 -11.47 -5.95
C GLU A 16 -1.74 -10.57 -6.31
N HIS A 17 -1.41 -9.59 -5.47
CA HIS A 17 -0.45 -8.52 -5.77
C HIS A 17 0.82 -8.53 -4.91
N GLY A 18 0.92 -9.36 -3.87
CA GLY A 18 2.12 -9.43 -3.02
C GLY A 18 3.38 -9.79 -3.80
N SER A 19 3.24 -10.62 -4.84
CA SER A 19 4.31 -10.93 -5.80
C SER A 19 4.81 -9.70 -6.57
N ALA A 20 3.92 -8.74 -6.89
CA ALA A 20 4.27 -7.51 -7.57
C ALA A 20 4.98 -6.54 -6.63
N VAL A 21 4.52 -6.42 -5.39
CA VAL A 21 5.20 -5.61 -4.34
C VAL A 21 6.64 -6.09 -4.12
N MET A 22 6.84 -7.40 -4.04
CA MET A 22 8.19 -7.97 -3.89
C MET A 22 9.08 -7.70 -5.11
N LYS A 23 8.53 -7.73 -6.33
CA LYS A 23 9.27 -7.39 -7.55
C LYS A 23 9.65 -5.91 -7.60
N VAL A 24 8.75 -5.03 -7.20
CA VAL A 24 9.01 -3.58 -7.09
C VAL A 24 10.09 -3.34 -6.04
N ALA A 25 9.96 -3.91 -4.85
CA ALA A 25 10.98 -3.76 -3.81
C ALA A 25 12.36 -4.24 -4.30
N ARG A 26 12.44 -5.41 -4.95
CA ARG A 26 13.68 -5.90 -5.57
C ARG A 26 14.29 -4.94 -6.60
N ALA A 27 13.49 -4.18 -7.33
CA ALA A 27 13.98 -3.24 -8.33
C ALA A 27 14.61 -1.98 -7.72
N TYR A 28 14.22 -1.61 -6.49
CA TYR A 28 14.63 -0.37 -5.84
C TYR A 28 15.56 -0.54 -4.64
N THR A 29 15.80 -1.77 -4.17
CA THR A 29 16.64 -2.07 -3.00
C THR A 29 17.78 -3.02 -3.36
N LEU A 30 18.96 -2.83 -2.77
CA LEU A 30 20.12 -3.69 -3.03
C LEU A 30 20.23 -4.84 -2.04
N THR A 31 19.82 -4.65 -0.79
CA THR A 31 19.92 -5.67 0.26
C THR A 31 18.59 -6.35 0.54
N ASP A 32 18.63 -7.54 1.14
CA ASP A 32 17.44 -8.29 1.54
C ASP A 32 16.64 -7.56 2.62
N GLU A 33 17.35 -6.91 3.54
CA GLU A 33 16.77 -6.15 4.66
C GLU A 33 16.00 -4.92 4.15
N GLU A 34 16.62 -4.09 3.30
CA GLU A 34 15.95 -2.94 2.67
C GLU A 34 14.74 -3.38 1.85
N ARG A 35 14.83 -4.54 1.18
CA ARG A 35 13.72 -5.09 0.40
C ARG A 35 12.52 -5.44 1.28
N GLN A 36 12.78 -6.10 2.41
CA GLN A 36 11.74 -6.49 3.36
C GLN A 36 11.12 -5.26 4.04
N ASP A 37 11.93 -4.26 4.35
CA ASP A 37 11.48 -3.00 4.93
C ASP A 37 10.58 -2.23 3.96
N LEU A 38 11.05 -2.03 2.72
CA LEU A 38 10.29 -1.35 1.67
C LEU A 38 9.00 -2.09 1.32
N ALA A 39 9.03 -3.42 1.26
CA ALA A 39 7.82 -4.20 1.03
C ALA A 39 6.81 -4.04 2.18
N GLN A 40 7.26 -4.04 3.43
CA GLN A 40 6.40 -3.78 4.58
C GLN A 40 5.80 -2.37 4.56
N GLU A 41 6.58 -1.35 4.21
CA GLU A 41 6.08 0.02 4.08
C GLU A 41 4.99 0.13 3.00
N ILE A 42 5.20 -0.48 1.83
CA ILE A 42 4.21 -0.49 0.74
C ILE A 42 2.92 -1.16 1.19
N LEU A 43 3.02 -2.30 1.88
CA LEU A 43 1.85 -3.02 2.39
C LEU A 43 1.11 -2.24 3.48
N LEU A 44 1.85 -1.56 4.37
CA LEU A 44 1.28 -0.72 5.41
C LEU A 44 0.54 0.49 4.82
N GLN A 45 1.11 1.14 3.80
CA GLN A 45 0.45 2.24 3.09
C GLN A 45 -0.79 1.76 2.34
N ALA A 46 -0.75 0.57 1.72
CA ALA A 46 -1.92 -0.04 1.08
C ALA A 46 -3.04 -0.33 2.10
N TRP A 47 -2.69 -0.88 3.27
CA TRP A 47 -3.64 -1.13 4.36
C TRP A 47 -4.27 0.14 4.91
N GLN A 48 -3.47 1.20 5.11
CA GLN A 48 -3.99 2.51 5.56
C GLN A 48 -4.86 3.18 4.50
N SER A 49 -4.59 2.93 3.22
CA SER A 49 -5.37 3.50 2.11
C SER A 49 -6.70 2.78 1.86
N LEU A 50 -6.85 1.52 2.29
CA LEU A 50 -8.08 0.73 2.15
C LEU A 50 -9.34 1.38 2.76
N PRO A 51 -9.35 1.81 4.04
CA PRO A 51 -10.50 2.51 4.61
C PRO A 51 -10.69 3.91 4.01
N GLN A 52 -9.64 4.50 3.44
CA GLN A 52 -9.68 5.80 2.77
C GLN A 52 -10.14 5.70 1.30
N PHE A 53 -10.33 4.48 0.80
CA PHE A 53 -10.88 4.18 -0.53
C PHE A 53 -12.41 4.34 -0.56
N GLU A 54 -12.95 5.40 0.05
CA GLU A 54 -14.37 5.80 -0.05
C GLU A 54 -14.69 6.52 -1.38
N GLY A 55 -14.01 6.17 -2.48
CA GLY A 55 -14.34 6.68 -3.82
C GLY A 55 -14.29 8.21 -4.00
N LYS A 56 -13.63 8.95 -3.11
CA LYS A 56 -13.59 10.43 -3.08
C LYS A 56 -12.20 11.04 -3.27
N ALA A 57 -11.28 10.34 -3.91
CA ALA A 57 -10.01 10.96 -4.29
C ALA A 57 -10.17 11.74 -5.61
N SER A 58 -10.58 13.01 -5.51
CA SER A 58 -10.35 13.96 -6.60
C SER A 58 -8.84 14.14 -6.81
N PRO A 59 -8.30 13.99 -8.03
CA PRO A 59 -6.86 14.02 -8.32
C PRO A 59 -6.18 15.39 -8.09
N ALA A 60 -6.92 16.41 -7.65
CA ALA A 60 -6.42 17.78 -7.49
C ALA A 60 -6.01 18.17 -6.06
N THR A 61 -6.37 17.39 -5.02
CA THR A 61 -6.19 17.85 -3.62
C THR A 61 -4.83 17.48 -3.02
N LEU A 62 -4.14 16.45 -3.53
CA LEU A 62 -2.84 16.04 -2.99
C LEU A 62 -1.67 16.97 -3.37
N THR A 63 -1.89 17.93 -4.27
CA THR A 63 -0.81 18.78 -4.82
C THR A 63 -0.53 20.06 -4.02
N CYS A 64 -1.27 20.40 -2.96
CA CYS A 64 -1.15 21.75 -2.36
C CYS A 64 -0.64 21.87 -0.91
N CYS A 65 -0.74 20.85 -0.03
CA CYS A 65 -0.53 21.11 1.41
C CYS A 65 0.79 20.61 2.05
N ARG A 66 1.81 20.17 1.30
CA ARG A 66 3.11 19.78 1.89
C ARG A 66 4.28 20.66 1.46
N LYS A 67 4.04 21.97 1.41
CA LYS A 67 5.09 22.99 1.32
C LYS A 67 4.83 24.10 2.35
N LYS A 68 5.06 23.80 3.63
CA LYS A 68 5.67 24.69 4.64
C LYS A 68 5.97 23.89 5.90
#